data_AF-A0A0J0XTA6-F1
#
_entry.id   AF-A0A0J0XTA6-F1
#
_cell.length_a   1.000
_cell.length_b   1.000
_cell.length_c   1.000
_cell.angle_alpha   90.00
_cell.angle_beta   90.00
_cell.angle_gamma   90.00
#
_symmetry.space_group_name_H-M   'P 1'
#
loop_
_entity.id
_entity.type
_entity.pdbx_description
1 polymer ?
#
loop_
_entity_poly.entity_id
_entity_poly.type
_entity_poly.pdbx_seq_one_letter_code
_entity_poly.pdbx_strand_id
1 'polypeptide(L)'
;MPTLQETIDPSTRTKRITVLISGSGSNLQAILDASLTDRLPNAQVTYVLSSRSNAYGLTRAANARPAVPTSVCALKTFLNRNPGATREDYDAEVARRVLESRPDVVVLAGWMHILSDSFLDILEGRKAPPAAPALPPLTGTETSPKHVAAADVIPEKELPLPPPTQHFPIPCINLHPALPGAFDGANAIPRAFEAWKNGEVKCTGVMVHRVIKEVDRGEPLIVREVEIKEGDELADVEARIHSVEHEIIVEGTKKVLEELEAEMKLEGARQAVEKVAITDDKEA
;
A
#
# COMPACT_ATOMS: atom_id res chain seq x y z
N MET A 1 -29.89 15.64 18.39
CA MET A 1 -28.91 16.27 17.49
C MET A 1 -27.72 15.34 17.44
N PRO A 2 -27.53 14.58 16.37
CA PRO A 2 -26.32 13.80 16.26
C PRO A 2 -25.11 14.74 16.22
N THR A 3 -24.04 14.37 16.90
CA THR A 3 -22.81 15.16 16.96
C THR A 3 -22.21 15.29 15.56
N LEU A 4 -21.41 16.33 15.31
CA LEU A 4 -20.69 16.61 14.04
C LEU A 4 -19.81 15.46 13.50
N GLN A 5 -19.79 14.31 14.18
CA GLN A 5 -19.15 13.05 13.75
C GLN A 5 -20.08 12.15 12.91
N GLU A 6 -21.39 12.41 12.89
CA GLU A 6 -22.30 11.73 11.99
C GLU A 6 -22.38 12.46 10.63
N THR A 7 -22.28 11.66 9.58
CA THR A 7 -22.42 11.98 8.14
C THR A 7 -21.22 12.61 7.43
N ILE A 8 -20.01 12.08 7.61
CA ILE A 8 -19.19 11.91 6.40
C ILE A 8 -19.73 10.65 5.75
N ASP A 9 -20.46 10.80 4.63
CA ASP A 9 -20.86 9.66 3.82
C ASP A 9 -19.58 8.85 3.51
N PRO A 10 -19.48 7.58 3.97
CA PRO A 10 -18.29 6.76 3.76
C PRO A 10 -17.92 6.62 2.29
N SER A 11 -18.90 6.76 1.37
CA SER A 11 -18.69 6.72 -0.07
C SER A 11 -18.11 8.02 -0.64
N THR A 12 -18.31 9.17 0.01
CA THR A 12 -17.82 10.49 -0.49
C THR A 12 -16.60 11.02 0.26
N ARG A 13 -16.11 10.30 1.28
CA ARG A 13 -14.90 10.71 2.00
C ARG A 13 -13.65 10.51 1.15
N THR A 14 -12.63 11.33 1.38
CA THR A 14 -11.31 11.07 0.83
C THR A 14 -10.74 9.76 1.38
N LYS A 15 -10.38 8.86 0.47
CA LYS A 15 -9.81 7.55 0.77
C LYS A 15 -8.34 7.66 1.12
N ARG A 16 -7.91 6.82 2.06
CA ARG A 16 -6.56 6.83 2.65
C ARG A 16 -5.73 5.71 2.04
N ILE A 17 -4.64 6.06 1.40
CA ILE A 17 -3.70 5.12 0.79
C ILE A 17 -2.48 4.99 1.72
N THR A 18 -2.15 3.76 2.10
CA THR A 18 -0.90 3.44 2.79
C THR A 18 0.06 2.75 1.84
N VAL A 19 1.27 3.30 1.68
CA VAL A 19 2.26 2.79 0.71
C VAL A 19 3.43 2.15 1.44
N LEU A 20 3.80 0.93 1.04
CA LEU A 20 4.97 0.20 1.55
C LEU A 20 6.11 0.26 0.54
N ILE A 21 7.30 0.64 1.01
CA ILE A 21 8.49 0.82 0.16
C ILE A 21 9.74 0.18 0.75
N SER A 22 10.81 0.06 -0.03
CA SER A 22 12.14 -0.33 0.47
C SER A 22 13.31 0.43 -0.17
N GLY A 23 13.06 1.33 -1.13
CA GLY A 23 14.12 1.91 -1.97
C GLY A 23 13.86 3.35 -2.43
N SER A 24 14.12 3.60 -3.73
CA SER A 24 14.09 4.94 -4.34
C SER A 24 12.72 5.63 -4.27
N GLY A 25 11.64 4.85 -4.28
CA GLY A 25 10.26 5.33 -4.20
C GLY A 25 9.77 6.05 -5.47
N SER A 26 10.24 5.65 -6.66
CA SER A 26 9.71 6.19 -7.93
C SER A 26 8.22 5.89 -8.11
N ASN A 27 7.80 4.65 -7.85
CA ASN A 27 6.39 4.25 -7.83
C ASN A 27 5.57 5.00 -6.76
N LEU A 28 6.15 5.23 -5.57
CA LEU A 28 5.55 6.09 -4.55
C LEU A 28 5.33 7.52 -5.08
N GLN A 29 6.30 8.09 -5.80
CA GLN A 29 6.17 9.42 -6.39
C GLN A 29 4.97 9.50 -7.33
N ALA A 30 4.78 8.50 -8.18
CA ALA A 30 3.65 8.46 -9.11
C ALA A 30 2.29 8.53 -8.38
N ILE A 31 2.15 7.81 -7.26
CA ILE A 31 0.92 7.81 -6.45
C ILE A 31 0.76 9.14 -5.68
N LEU A 32 1.85 9.71 -5.17
CA LEU A 32 1.84 11.04 -4.54
C LEU A 32 1.37 12.10 -5.53
N ASP A 33 1.92 12.11 -6.75
CA ASP A 33 1.60 13.08 -7.79
C ASP A 33 0.18 12.90 -8.37
N ALA A 34 -0.40 11.70 -8.24
CA ALA A 34 -1.77 11.42 -8.65
C ALA A 34 -2.81 11.71 -7.55
N SER A 35 -2.41 11.76 -6.28
CA SER A 35 -3.31 11.99 -5.14
C SER A 35 -4.10 13.28 -5.31
N LEU A 36 -5.42 13.22 -5.08
CA LEU A 36 -6.35 14.36 -5.21
C LEU A 36 -6.41 14.99 -6.61
N THR A 37 -6.06 14.23 -7.65
CA THR A 37 -6.22 14.62 -9.07
C THR A 37 -7.25 13.73 -9.75
N ASP A 38 -7.59 13.99 -11.02
CA ASP A 38 -8.50 13.13 -11.80
C ASP A 38 -7.97 11.68 -11.99
N ARG A 39 -6.66 11.47 -11.78
CA ARG A 39 -6.04 10.13 -11.81
C ARG A 39 -6.30 9.32 -10.53
N LEU A 40 -6.44 9.97 -9.38
CA LEU A 40 -6.88 9.36 -8.12
C LEU A 40 -7.85 10.33 -7.42
N PRO A 41 -9.10 10.42 -7.92
CA PRO A 41 -10.07 11.35 -7.37
C PRO A 41 -10.45 10.91 -5.96
N ASN A 42 -10.62 11.88 -5.06
CA ASN A 42 -11.00 11.62 -3.66
C ASN A 42 -10.11 10.58 -2.96
N ALA A 43 -8.82 10.50 -3.28
CA ALA A 43 -7.89 9.60 -2.63
C ALA A 43 -6.52 10.24 -2.45
N GLN A 44 -5.85 9.90 -1.34
CA GLN A 44 -4.56 10.49 -0.99
C GLN A 44 -3.68 9.52 -0.22
N VAL A 45 -2.38 9.56 -0.50
CA VAL A 45 -1.38 8.89 0.35
C VAL A 45 -1.33 9.56 1.71
N THR A 46 -1.65 8.81 2.76
CA THR A 46 -1.68 9.31 4.14
C THR A 46 -0.59 8.75 5.02
N TYR A 47 0.09 7.69 4.57
CA TYR A 47 1.17 7.06 5.32
C TYR A 47 2.12 6.30 4.40
N VAL A 48 3.43 6.37 4.70
CA VAL A 48 4.45 5.57 4.03
C VAL A 48 5.26 4.78 5.04
N LEU A 49 5.31 3.46 4.86
CA LEU A 49 6.10 2.54 5.68
C LEU A 49 7.27 2.01 4.87
N SER A 50 8.50 2.15 5.38
CA SER A 50 9.69 1.60 4.72
C SER A 50 10.29 0.43 5.51
N SER A 51 10.78 -0.60 4.81
CA SER A 51 11.63 -1.64 5.43
C SER A 51 13.09 -1.19 5.61
N ARG A 52 13.48 -0.03 5.06
CA ARG A 52 14.85 0.50 5.12
C ARG A 52 14.88 1.95 5.56
N SER A 53 15.74 2.27 6.51
CA SER A 53 15.88 3.64 7.04
C SER A 53 16.50 4.62 6.05
N ASN A 54 17.25 4.14 5.07
CA ASN A 54 17.88 4.95 4.02
C ASN A 54 17.09 4.98 2.71
N ALA A 55 15.83 4.53 2.70
CA ALA A 55 14.99 4.58 1.51
C ALA A 55 14.72 6.03 1.10
N TYR A 56 15.12 6.42 -0.12
CA TYR A 56 14.88 7.78 -0.63
C TYR A 56 13.39 8.11 -0.75
N GLY A 57 12.52 7.09 -0.88
CA GLY A 57 11.07 7.29 -0.84
C GLY A 57 10.56 7.93 0.45
N LEU A 58 11.26 7.80 1.59
CA LEU A 58 10.92 8.52 2.82
C LEU A 58 11.08 10.04 2.65
N THR A 59 12.12 10.47 1.93
CA THR A 59 12.35 11.88 1.58
C THR A 59 11.26 12.41 0.66
N ARG A 60 10.81 11.59 -0.30
CA ARG A 60 9.70 11.95 -1.21
C ARG A 60 8.41 12.21 -0.44
N ALA A 61 8.04 11.30 0.46
CA ALA A 61 6.87 11.44 1.31
C ALA A 61 6.94 12.68 2.21
N ALA A 62 8.08 12.94 2.84
CA ALA A 62 8.28 14.13 3.69
C ALA A 62 8.23 15.45 2.90
N ASN A 63 8.63 15.44 1.63
CA ASN A 63 8.61 16.62 0.76
C ASN A 63 7.29 16.80 0.00
N ALA A 64 6.35 15.86 0.11
CA ALA A 64 5.03 15.98 -0.48
C ALA A 64 4.25 17.19 0.08
N ARG A 65 3.14 17.52 -0.59
CA ARG A 65 2.25 18.61 -0.19
C ARG A 65 0.80 18.11 -0.18
N PRO A 66 0.18 17.96 1.02
CA PRO A 66 0.80 18.01 2.34
C PRO A 66 1.87 16.94 2.52
N ALA A 67 2.79 17.16 3.47
CA ALA A 67 3.81 16.15 3.76
C ALA A 67 3.16 14.91 4.38
N VAL A 68 3.65 13.74 4.00
CA VAL A 68 3.08 12.46 4.41
C VAL A 68 3.88 11.87 5.57
N PRO A 69 3.24 11.51 6.70
CA PRO A 69 3.87 10.81 7.80
C PRO A 69 4.54 9.52 7.34
N THR A 70 5.72 9.25 7.88
CA THR A 70 6.50 8.06 7.54
C THR A 70 6.96 7.30 8.77
N SER A 71 7.21 6.00 8.62
CA SER A 71 7.98 5.25 9.60
C SER A 71 8.83 4.16 8.97
N VAL A 72 9.69 3.55 9.77
CA VAL A 72 10.60 2.48 9.34
C VAL A 72 10.35 1.23 10.17
N CYS A 73 10.10 0.11 9.50
CA CYS A 73 10.06 -1.23 10.08
C CYS A 73 11.13 -2.10 9.42
N ALA A 74 12.39 -1.98 9.86
CA ALA A 74 13.47 -2.80 9.33
C ALA A 74 13.54 -4.16 10.01
N LEU A 75 13.51 -5.25 9.24
CA LEU A 75 13.52 -6.63 9.73
C LEU A 75 14.67 -6.89 10.71
N LYS A 76 15.91 -6.56 10.33
CA LYS A 76 17.08 -6.77 11.19
C LYS A 76 16.99 -5.99 12.50
N THR A 77 16.52 -4.74 12.45
CA THR A 77 16.33 -3.90 13.64
C THR A 77 15.25 -4.48 14.55
N PHE A 78 14.14 -4.97 13.97
CA PHE A 78 13.07 -5.61 14.72
C PHE A 78 13.56 -6.88 15.42
N LEU A 79 14.21 -7.79 14.70
CA LEU A 79 14.71 -9.05 15.27
C LEU A 79 15.77 -8.81 16.35
N ASN A 80 16.66 -7.84 16.17
CA ASN A 80 17.67 -7.49 17.17
C ASN A 80 17.04 -6.95 18.47
N ARG A 81 15.90 -6.26 18.38
CA ARG A 81 15.19 -5.68 19.53
C ARG A 81 14.22 -6.66 20.20
N ASN A 82 13.91 -7.78 19.54
CA ASN A 82 12.99 -8.79 20.01
C ASN A 82 13.62 -10.18 19.89
N PRO A 83 14.57 -10.54 20.77
CA PRO A 83 15.20 -11.86 20.74
C PRO A 83 14.14 -12.97 20.80
N GLY A 84 14.22 -13.94 19.88
CA GLY A 84 13.25 -15.03 19.76
C GLY A 84 12.05 -14.73 18.86
N ALA A 85 11.87 -13.49 18.41
CA ALA A 85 10.86 -13.16 17.41
C ALA A 85 11.21 -13.77 16.04
N THR A 86 10.17 -14.13 15.30
CA THR A 86 10.24 -14.78 13.99
C THR A 86 9.98 -13.78 12.86
N ARG A 87 10.04 -14.26 11.62
CA ARG A 87 9.62 -13.48 10.46
C ARG A 87 8.11 -13.18 10.49
N GLU A 88 7.30 -14.13 10.95
CA GLU A 88 5.86 -13.91 11.10
C GLU A 88 5.52 -12.83 12.13
N ASP A 89 6.31 -12.74 13.21
CA ASP A 89 6.16 -11.67 14.21
C ASP A 89 6.53 -10.30 13.62
N TYR A 90 7.57 -10.25 12.79
CA TYR A 90 7.93 -9.03 12.07
C TYR A 90 6.83 -8.60 11.10
N ASP A 91 6.31 -9.52 10.28
CA ASP A 91 5.25 -9.22 9.32
C ASP A 91 3.94 -8.83 10.05
N ALA A 92 3.67 -9.40 11.23
CA ALA A 92 2.56 -8.98 12.10
C ALA A 92 2.76 -7.54 12.63
N GLU A 93 3.99 -7.15 12.98
CA GLU A 93 4.31 -5.77 13.37
C GLU A 93 4.18 -4.80 12.18
N VAL A 94 4.55 -5.22 10.98
CA VAL A 94 4.30 -4.45 9.75
C VAL A 94 2.79 -4.23 9.58
N ALA A 95 1.97 -5.28 9.71
CA ALA A 95 0.52 -5.18 9.62
C ALA A 95 -0.07 -4.25 10.71
N ARG A 96 0.40 -4.35 11.95
CA ARG A 96 -0.01 -3.46 13.05
C ARG A 96 0.23 -1.99 12.71
N ARG A 97 1.42 -1.64 12.21
CA ARG A 97 1.76 -0.25 11.80
C ARG A 97 0.91 0.23 10.62
N VAL A 98 0.58 -0.67 9.70
CA VAL A 98 -0.36 -0.37 8.62
C VAL A 98 -1.75 -0.05 9.20
N LEU A 99 -2.27 -0.86 10.13
CA LEU A 99 -3.58 -0.61 10.74
C LEU A 99 -3.65 0.68 11.56
N GLU A 100 -2.56 1.11 12.20
CA GLU A 100 -2.50 2.42 12.90
C GLU A 100 -2.81 3.59 11.97
N SER A 101 -2.46 3.47 10.68
CA SER A 101 -2.75 4.49 9.66
C SER A 101 -4.18 4.47 9.14
N ARG A 102 -4.98 3.46 9.52
CA ARG A 102 -6.39 3.25 9.12
C ARG A 102 -6.63 3.42 7.61
N PRO A 103 -5.98 2.60 6.76
CA PRO A 103 -6.06 2.75 5.32
C PRO A 103 -7.37 2.19 4.75
N ASP A 104 -7.75 2.71 3.58
CA ASP A 104 -8.69 2.07 2.67
C ASP A 104 -8.01 1.01 1.81
N VAL A 105 -6.79 1.30 1.37
CA VAL A 105 -6.01 0.42 0.50
C VAL A 105 -4.54 0.48 0.88
N VAL A 106 -3.88 -0.67 0.77
CA VAL A 106 -2.44 -0.81 0.95
C VAL A 106 -1.79 -1.05 -0.41
N VAL A 107 -0.75 -0.30 -0.73
CA VAL A 107 -0.02 -0.42 -2.00
C VAL A 107 1.44 -0.76 -1.74
N LEU A 108 1.90 -1.91 -2.21
CA LEU A 108 3.30 -2.30 -2.19
C LEU A 108 3.99 -1.69 -3.41
N ALA A 109 4.77 -0.62 -3.19
CA ALA A 109 5.47 0.14 -4.23
C ALA A 109 6.98 -0.08 -4.10
N GLY A 110 7.45 -1.26 -4.51
CA GLY A 110 8.84 -1.66 -4.34
C GLY A 110 9.17 -2.14 -2.93
N TRP A 111 8.23 -2.87 -2.31
CA TRP A 111 8.45 -3.59 -1.06
C TRP A 111 9.25 -4.87 -1.32
N MET A 112 10.42 -5.02 -0.67
CA MET A 112 11.40 -6.08 -0.99
C MET A 112 11.32 -7.31 -0.08
N HIS A 113 10.15 -7.58 0.48
CA HIS A 113 9.92 -8.63 1.47
C HIS A 113 8.63 -9.39 1.13
N ILE A 114 8.71 -10.72 1.03
CA ILE A 114 7.50 -11.56 0.97
C ILE A 114 6.78 -11.43 2.33
N LEU A 115 5.50 -11.09 2.29
CA LEU A 115 4.66 -10.96 3.48
C LEU A 115 4.05 -12.32 3.80
N SER A 116 4.18 -12.78 5.04
CA SER A 116 3.60 -14.04 5.50
C SER A 116 2.09 -13.96 5.72
N ASP A 117 1.45 -15.13 5.87
CA ASP A 117 0.04 -15.31 6.22
C ASP A 117 -0.37 -14.45 7.41
N SER A 118 0.52 -14.26 8.39
CA SER A 118 0.27 -13.43 9.57
C SER A 118 -0.08 -11.97 9.20
N PHE A 119 0.57 -11.39 8.19
CA PHE A 119 0.23 -10.05 7.69
C PHE A 119 -1.13 -10.04 7.01
N LEU A 120 -1.39 -11.03 6.13
CA LEU A 120 -2.63 -11.14 5.37
C LEU A 120 -3.83 -11.35 6.30
N ASP A 121 -3.73 -12.28 7.25
CA ASP A 121 -4.78 -12.58 8.23
C ASP A 121 -5.16 -11.36 9.06
N ILE A 122 -4.20 -10.48 9.38
CA ILE A 122 -4.47 -9.22 10.08
C ILE A 122 -5.21 -8.24 9.16
N LEU A 123 -4.76 -8.08 7.91
CA LEU A 123 -5.42 -7.20 6.94
C LEU A 123 -6.78 -7.72 6.49
N GLU A 124 -7.05 -9.01 6.65
CA GLU A 124 -8.35 -9.64 6.37
C GLU A 124 -9.26 -9.66 7.61
N GLY A 125 -8.78 -9.19 8.76
CA GLY A 125 -9.54 -9.18 10.01
C GLY A 125 -9.71 -10.57 10.65
N ARG A 126 -8.99 -11.59 10.17
CA ARG A 126 -8.99 -12.95 10.72
C ARG A 126 -8.11 -13.10 11.97
N LYS A 127 -7.11 -12.23 12.12
CA LYS A 127 -6.17 -12.23 13.26
C LYS A 127 -6.05 -10.82 13.83
N ALA A 128 -6.03 -10.71 15.16
CA ALA A 128 -5.76 -9.43 15.82
C ALA A 128 -4.28 -9.03 15.64
N PRO A 129 -3.97 -7.74 15.43
CA PRO A 129 -2.58 -7.30 15.40
C PRO A 129 -1.91 -7.46 16.78
N PRO A 130 -0.58 -7.59 16.84
CA PRO A 130 0.14 -7.63 18.11
C PRO A 130 -0.11 -6.35 18.91
N ALA A 131 -0.02 -6.44 20.23
CA ALA A 131 -0.08 -5.26 21.09
C ALA A 131 1.08 -4.31 20.73
N ALA A 132 0.82 -3.00 20.70
CA ALA A 132 1.89 -2.03 20.55
C ALA A 132 2.89 -2.20 21.71
N PRO A 133 4.20 -2.37 21.46
CA PRO A 133 5.16 -2.38 22.55
C PRO A 133 5.08 -1.03 23.28
N ALA A 134 5.06 -1.06 24.62
CA ALA A 134 5.20 0.17 25.41
C ALA A 134 6.50 0.86 24.95
N LEU A 135 6.39 2.06 24.39
CA LEU A 135 7.57 2.81 23.95
C LEU A 135 8.48 3.00 25.17
N PRO A 136 9.71 2.44 25.20
CA PRO A 136 10.66 2.84 26.22
C PRO A 136 11.00 4.33 26.01
N PRO A 137 11.10 5.14 27.07
CA PRO A 137 11.55 6.52 26.94
C PRO A 137 12.92 6.54 26.24
N LEU A 138 13.10 7.47 25.31
CA LEU A 138 14.37 7.65 24.58
C LEU A 138 15.48 8.02 25.58
N THR A 139 16.26 7.03 26.02
CA THR A 139 17.45 7.25 26.85
C THR A 139 18.72 7.15 26.00
N GLY A 140 19.41 8.28 25.84
CA GLY A 140 20.88 8.33 25.72
C GLY A 140 21.52 8.11 24.34
N THR A 141 21.97 9.23 23.74
CA THR A 141 23.23 9.39 22.99
C THR A 141 23.58 8.37 21.89
N GLU A 142 22.77 8.28 20.84
CA GLU A 142 23.31 8.01 19.50
C GLU A 142 22.86 9.14 18.57
N THR A 143 23.84 9.86 18.02
CA THR A 143 23.64 10.92 17.04
C THR A 143 23.02 10.33 15.78
N SER A 144 21.70 10.40 15.71
CA SER A 144 20.89 10.07 14.54
C SER A 144 21.09 11.15 13.46
N PRO A 145 21.10 10.80 12.15
CA PRO A 145 20.73 11.77 11.13
C PRO A 145 19.25 12.11 11.37
N LYS A 146 19.00 13.31 11.92
CA LYS A 146 17.70 13.95 12.17
C LYS A 146 16.48 13.04 11.92
N HIS A 147 16.24 12.10 12.83
CA HIS A 147 14.91 11.56 13.04
C HIS A 147 14.12 12.65 13.75
N VAL A 148 13.32 13.39 12.98
CA VAL A 148 12.28 14.23 13.55
C VAL A 148 11.32 13.27 14.24
N ALA A 149 11.21 13.39 15.56
CA ALA A 149 10.22 12.65 16.32
C ALA A 149 8.84 12.93 15.72
N ALA A 150 7.95 11.93 15.73
CA ALA A 150 6.54 12.05 15.33
C ALA A 150 5.71 12.99 16.24
N ALA A 151 6.34 13.98 16.88
CA ALA A 151 5.74 15.00 17.72
C ALA A 151 6.02 16.44 17.27
N ASP A 152 6.91 16.68 16.29
CA ASP A 152 7.01 17.99 15.60
C ASP A 152 6.16 18.01 14.32
N VAL A 153 5.05 17.26 14.37
CA VAL A 153 4.18 16.94 13.24
C VAL A 153 3.39 18.17 12.82
N ILE A 154 3.54 18.50 11.55
CA ILE A 154 2.66 19.36 10.76
C ILE A 154 1.22 19.12 11.22
N PRO A 155 0.43 20.16 11.55
CA PRO A 155 -0.88 19.98 12.15
C PRO A 155 -1.70 18.98 11.33
N GLU A 156 -2.29 17.98 12.02
CA GLU A 156 -3.16 16.91 11.48
C GLU A 156 -4.30 17.39 10.56
N LYS A 157 -4.47 18.70 10.41
CA LYS A 157 -5.51 19.39 9.63
C LYS A 157 -5.42 19.27 8.11
N GLU A 158 -4.31 18.82 7.53
CA GLU A 158 -4.17 18.75 6.06
C GLU A 158 -4.35 17.35 5.46
N LEU A 159 -4.32 16.29 6.26
CA LEU A 159 -4.56 14.93 5.78
C LEU A 159 -6.03 14.51 5.99
N PRO A 160 -6.57 13.63 5.14
CA PRO A 160 -7.92 13.10 5.28
C PRO A 160 -8.11 12.50 6.67
N LEU A 161 -9.26 12.72 7.30
CA LEU A 161 -9.56 12.06 8.56
C LEU A 161 -9.61 10.53 8.38
N PRO A 162 -9.13 9.75 9.37
CA PRO A 162 -9.32 8.31 9.35
C PRO A 162 -10.82 7.97 9.36
N PRO A 163 -11.23 6.83 8.76
CA PRO A 163 -12.61 6.37 8.89
C PRO A 163 -12.98 6.19 10.38
N PRO A 164 -14.27 6.33 10.78
CA PRO A 164 -14.69 6.09 12.16
C PRO A 164 -14.40 4.66 12.62
N THR A 165 -14.64 3.68 11.74
CA THR A 165 -14.36 2.24 11.91
C THR A 165 -13.50 1.72 10.75
N GLN A 166 -12.52 0.85 11.05
CA GLN A 166 -11.75 0.20 10.01
C GLN A 166 -12.63 -0.88 9.36
N HIS A 167 -12.63 -0.93 8.03
CA HIS A 167 -13.35 -1.95 7.28
C HIS A 167 -12.36 -3.04 6.87
N PHE A 168 -12.83 -4.28 6.91
CA PHE A 168 -12.07 -5.48 6.56
C PHE A 168 -12.88 -6.30 5.54
N PRO A 169 -12.21 -7.00 4.59
CA PRO A 169 -10.76 -7.02 4.37
C PRO A 169 -10.24 -5.69 3.82
N ILE A 170 -9.00 -5.32 4.18
CA ILE A 170 -8.31 -4.16 3.60
C ILE A 170 -7.61 -4.64 2.33
N PRO A 171 -7.99 -4.14 1.14
CA PRO A 171 -7.32 -4.55 -0.08
C PRO A 171 -5.84 -4.16 -0.05
N CYS A 172 -5.00 -5.13 -0.41
CA CYS A 172 -3.56 -4.96 -0.57
C CYS A 172 -3.20 -5.29 -2.01
N ILE A 173 -2.51 -4.38 -2.69
CA ILE A 173 -2.06 -4.57 -4.07
C ILE A 173 -0.55 -4.41 -4.18
N ASN A 174 0.04 -5.12 -5.13
CA ASN A 174 1.46 -5.05 -5.44
C ASN A 174 1.66 -4.79 -6.93
N LEU A 175 2.72 -4.04 -7.24
CA LEU A 175 3.25 -3.94 -8.59
C LEU A 175 4.38 -4.94 -8.75
N HIS A 176 4.35 -5.71 -9.84
CA HIS A 176 5.41 -6.63 -10.23
C HIS A 176 5.85 -6.38 -11.67
N PRO A 177 7.17 -6.21 -11.95
CA PRO A 177 7.68 -5.96 -13.30
C PRO A 177 7.83 -7.23 -14.13
N ALA A 178 6.74 -7.98 -14.25
CA ALA A 178 6.59 -9.07 -15.21
C ALA A 178 5.12 -9.26 -15.58
N LEU A 179 4.88 -10.02 -16.65
CA LEU A 179 3.54 -10.48 -17.00
C LEU A 179 3.04 -11.52 -15.99
N PRO A 180 1.70 -11.70 -15.85
CA PRO A 180 1.13 -12.69 -14.96
C PRO A 180 1.74 -14.08 -15.15
N GLY A 181 2.33 -14.58 -14.07
CA GLY A 181 2.95 -15.88 -13.99
C GLY A 181 4.31 -16.05 -14.66
N ALA A 182 4.88 -14.95 -15.17
CA ALA A 182 6.24 -14.88 -15.66
C ALA A 182 7.16 -14.27 -14.59
N PHE A 183 8.35 -14.84 -14.42
CA PHE A 183 9.42 -14.26 -13.61
C PHE A 183 9.01 -13.82 -12.19
N ASP A 184 8.27 -14.64 -11.44
CA ASP A 184 7.90 -14.33 -10.04
C ASP A 184 9.12 -14.07 -9.16
N GLY A 185 8.97 -13.21 -8.16
CA GLY A 185 9.99 -12.91 -7.17
C GLY A 185 11.08 -11.95 -7.65
N ALA A 186 12.18 -11.92 -6.91
CA ALA A 186 13.23 -10.91 -7.08
C ALA A 186 13.89 -10.93 -8.48
N ASN A 187 14.47 -9.80 -8.88
CA ASN A 187 15.22 -9.64 -10.11
C ASN A 187 14.42 -10.09 -11.36
N ALA A 188 13.14 -9.75 -11.45
CA ALA A 188 12.31 -10.10 -12.59
C ALA A 188 12.80 -9.43 -13.88
N ILE A 189 13.16 -8.14 -13.85
CA ILE A 189 13.65 -7.40 -15.02
C ILE A 189 14.91 -8.02 -15.64
N PRO A 190 16.01 -8.28 -14.90
CA PRO A 190 17.18 -8.94 -15.48
C PRO A 190 16.90 -10.34 -16.01
N ARG A 191 16.05 -11.12 -15.32
CA ARG A 191 15.67 -12.47 -15.79
C ARG A 191 14.88 -12.42 -17.10
N ALA A 192 13.94 -11.48 -17.22
CA ALA A 192 13.18 -11.29 -18.45
C ALA A 192 14.06 -10.86 -19.62
N PHE A 193 15.04 -9.98 -19.36
CA PHE A 193 15.99 -9.54 -20.37
C PHE A 193 16.90 -10.67 -20.87
N GLU A 194 17.45 -11.49 -19.95
CA GLU A 194 18.26 -12.65 -20.35
C GLU A 194 17.44 -13.71 -21.10
N ALA A 195 16.21 -13.98 -20.65
CA ALA A 195 15.30 -14.89 -21.37
C ALA A 195 14.98 -14.39 -22.79
N TRP A 196 14.80 -13.07 -22.96
CA TRP A 196 14.59 -12.47 -24.28
C TRP A 196 15.83 -12.60 -25.16
N LYS A 197 17.03 -12.35 -24.64
CA LYS A 197 18.30 -12.55 -25.37
C LYS A 197 18.48 -14.00 -25.84
N ASN A 198 17.98 -14.97 -25.08
CA ASN A 198 18.02 -16.38 -25.44
C ASN A 198 16.89 -16.79 -26.41
N GLY A 199 15.99 -15.88 -26.78
CA GLY A 199 14.84 -16.17 -27.63
C GLY A 199 13.72 -16.97 -26.94
N GLU A 200 13.75 -17.06 -25.60
CA GLU A 200 12.76 -17.81 -24.80
C GLU A 200 11.44 -17.04 -24.67
N VAL A 201 11.51 -15.71 -24.67
CA VAL A 201 10.35 -14.81 -24.63
C VAL A 201 10.46 -13.73 -25.70
N LYS A 202 9.32 -13.23 -26.18
CA LYS A 202 9.26 -12.16 -27.19
C LYS A 202 9.09 -10.76 -26.59
N CYS A 203 8.51 -10.69 -25.39
CA CYS A 203 8.26 -9.46 -24.66
C CYS A 203 8.34 -9.73 -23.16
N THR A 204 8.36 -8.66 -22.38
CA THR A 204 8.13 -8.67 -20.94
C THR A 204 6.87 -7.86 -20.63
N GLY A 205 6.65 -7.49 -19.38
CA GLY A 205 5.54 -6.64 -19.00
C GLY A 205 5.59 -6.21 -17.55
N VAL A 206 4.50 -5.59 -17.13
CA VAL A 206 4.28 -5.15 -15.76
C VAL A 206 2.83 -5.48 -15.40
N MET A 207 2.60 -5.90 -14.16
CA MET A 207 1.27 -6.08 -13.62
C MET A 207 1.10 -5.38 -12.28
N VAL A 208 -0.12 -4.95 -12.01
CA VAL A 208 -0.61 -4.69 -10.66
C VAL A 208 -1.59 -5.79 -10.31
N HIS A 209 -1.42 -6.41 -9.15
CA HIS A 209 -2.23 -7.56 -8.74
C HIS A 209 -2.59 -7.46 -7.25
N ARG A 210 -3.63 -8.19 -6.83
CA ARG A 210 -3.94 -8.36 -5.41
C ARG A 210 -2.84 -9.16 -4.73
N VAL A 211 -2.47 -8.79 -3.51
CA VAL A 211 -1.50 -9.56 -2.72
C VAL A 211 -2.23 -10.74 -2.09
N ILE A 212 -1.71 -11.94 -2.35
CA ILE A 212 -2.14 -13.20 -1.73
C ILE A 212 -0.90 -13.92 -1.18
N LYS A 213 -1.11 -15.11 -0.61
CA LYS A 213 -0.05 -15.94 -0.05
C LYS A 213 1.00 -16.33 -1.10
N GLU A 214 0.57 -16.70 -2.29
CA GLU A 214 1.44 -17.04 -3.41
C GLU A 214 2.08 -15.77 -3.99
N VAL A 215 3.42 -15.74 -3.99
CA VAL A 215 4.24 -14.61 -4.44
C VAL A 215 3.91 -14.28 -5.90
N ASP A 216 3.49 -13.04 -6.15
CA ASP A 216 3.19 -12.50 -7.49
C ASP A 216 2.14 -13.32 -8.29
N ARG A 217 1.22 -14.00 -7.59
CA ARG A 217 0.21 -14.88 -8.20
C ARG A 217 -1.25 -14.50 -7.93
N GLY A 218 -1.47 -13.36 -7.28
CA GLY A 218 -2.83 -12.87 -7.06
C GLY A 218 -3.52 -12.38 -8.32
N GLU A 219 -4.82 -12.09 -8.19
CA GLU A 219 -5.65 -11.61 -9.29
C GLU A 219 -5.02 -10.37 -9.96
N PRO A 220 -4.69 -10.42 -11.26
CA PRO A 220 -4.21 -9.25 -11.99
C PRO A 220 -5.32 -8.21 -12.15
N LEU A 221 -5.03 -6.97 -11.75
CA LEU A 221 -5.94 -5.83 -11.86
C LEU A 221 -5.70 -5.05 -13.14
N ILE A 222 -4.42 -4.81 -13.44
CA ILE A 222 -3.91 -4.13 -14.64
C ILE A 222 -2.69 -4.89 -15.14
N VAL A 223 -2.58 -5.09 -16.44
CA VAL A 223 -1.44 -5.75 -17.10
C VAL A 223 -1.06 -4.95 -18.34
N ARG A 224 0.24 -4.71 -18.51
CA ARG A 224 0.78 -4.08 -19.71
C ARG A 224 2.00 -4.84 -20.20
N GLU A 225 1.99 -5.17 -21.48
CA GLU A 225 3.18 -5.69 -22.15
C GLU A 225 4.18 -4.56 -22.37
N VAL A 226 5.46 -4.92 -22.26
CA VAL A 226 6.60 -4.04 -22.53
C VAL A 226 7.48 -4.73 -23.56
N GLU A 227 7.67 -4.08 -24.70
CA GLU A 227 8.55 -4.55 -25.76
C GLU A 227 10.01 -4.45 -25.32
N ILE A 228 10.80 -5.46 -25.67
CA ILE A 228 12.26 -5.43 -25.66
C ILE A 228 12.72 -5.40 -27.11
N LYS A 229 13.50 -4.39 -27.48
CA LYS A 229 13.90 -4.08 -28.85
C LYS A 229 15.28 -4.63 -29.14
N GLU A 230 15.52 -4.95 -30.42
CA GLU A 230 16.86 -5.28 -30.89
C GLU A 230 17.83 -4.13 -30.59
N GLY A 231 18.94 -4.44 -29.93
CA GLY A 231 19.94 -3.46 -29.49
C GLY A 231 19.64 -2.75 -28.16
N ASP A 232 18.53 -3.04 -27.47
CA ASP A 232 18.31 -2.54 -26.10
C ASP A 232 19.41 -3.06 -25.15
N GLU A 233 19.90 -2.20 -24.27
CA GLU A 233 20.62 -2.61 -23.07
C GLU A 233 19.64 -2.83 -21.91
N LEU A 234 20.07 -3.53 -20.85
CA LEU A 234 19.23 -3.77 -19.67
C LEU A 234 18.65 -2.47 -19.09
N ALA A 235 19.44 -1.39 -19.09
CA ALA A 235 19.02 -0.09 -18.61
C ALA A 235 17.88 0.53 -19.44
N ASP A 236 17.85 0.29 -20.76
CA ASP A 236 16.78 0.77 -21.64
C ASP A 236 15.46 0.05 -21.34
N VAL A 237 15.54 -1.27 -21.13
CA VAL A 237 14.38 -2.09 -20.76
C VAL A 237 13.88 -1.71 -19.38
N GLU A 238 14.77 -1.54 -18.40
CA GLU A 238 14.44 -1.12 -17.04
C GLU A 238 13.75 0.26 -17.03
N ALA A 239 14.29 1.23 -17.79
CA ALA A 239 13.68 2.55 -17.92
C ALA A 239 12.28 2.49 -18.54
N ARG A 240 12.09 1.65 -19.57
CA ARG A 240 10.79 1.46 -20.23
C ARG A 240 9.78 0.79 -19.31
N ILE A 241 10.20 -0.23 -18.57
CA ILE A 241 9.38 -0.89 -17.55
C ILE A 241 8.96 0.13 -16.49
N HIS A 242 9.90 0.88 -15.92
CA HIS A 242 9.58 1.88 -14.89
C HIS A 242 8.61 2.96 -15.37
N SER A 243 8.70 3.39 -16.63
CA SER A 243 7.71 4.32 -17.20
C SER A 243 6.30 3.73 -17.16
N VAL A 244 6.15 2.46 -17.52
CA VAL A 244 4.86 1.75 -17.47
C VAL A 244 4.42 1.51 -16.03
N GLU A 245 5.34 1.19 -15.11
CA GLU A 245 5.03 1.00 -13.69
C GLU A 245 4.36 2.23 -13.08
N HIS A 246 4.87 3.43 -13.38
CA HIS A 246 4.36 4.69 -12.82
C HIS A 246 2.92 4.95 -13.24
N GLU A 247 2.56 4.56 -14.45
CA GLU A 247 1.19 4.67 -14.96
C GLU A 247 0.28 3.64 -14.30
N ILE A 248 0.63 2.35 -14.39
CA ILE A 248 -0.29 1.29 -14.01
C ILE A 248 -0.48 1.15 -12.49
N ILE A 249 0.50 1.56 -11.68
CA ILE A 249 0.33 1.54 -10.21
C ILE A 249 -0.75 2.51 -9.77
N VAL A 250 -0.87 3.65 -10.46
CA VAL A 250 -1.93 4.64 -10.23
C VAL A 250 -3.27 4.09 -10.74
N GLU A 251 -3.31 3.51 -11.94
CA GLU A 251 -4.53 2.88 -12.49
C GLU A 251 -5.05 1.74 -11.59
N GLY A 252 -4.16 0.86 -11.13
CA GLY A 252 -4.52 -0.26 -10.26
C GLY A 252 -5.01 0.21 -8.88
N THR A 253 -4.38 1.25 -8.33
CA THR A 253 -4.85 1.89 -7.08
C THR A 253 -6.24 2.49 -7.28
N LYS A 254 -6.48 3.21 -8.38
CA LYS A 254 -7.77 3.80 -8.71
C LYS A 254 -8.86 2.73 -8.80
N LYS A 255 -8.59 1.66 -9.56
CA LYS A 255 -9.54 0.56 -9.77
C LYS A 255 -10.02 -0.05 -8.46
N VAL A 256 -9.11 -0.34 -7.53
CA VAL A 256 -9.47 -0.92 -6.23
C VAL A 256 -10.29 0.05 -5.38
N LEU A 257 -9.98 1.35 -5.43
CA LEU A 257 -10.74 2.35 -4.70
C LEU A 257 -12.17 2.53 -5.26
N GLU A 258 -12.33 2.44 -6.58
CA GLU A 258 -13.64 2.45 -7.24
C GLU A 258 -14.46 1.21 -6.89
N GLU A 259 -13.84 0.02 -6.83
CA GLU A 259 -14.47 -1.21 -6.36
C GLU A 259 -14.96 -1.06 -4.90
N LEU A 260 -14.11 -0.55 -4.00
CA LEU A 260 -14.49 -0.27 -2.62
C LEU A 260 -15.65 0.73 -2.51
N GLU A 261 -15.65 1.77 -3.33
CA GLU A 261 -16.74 2.76 -3.34
C GLU A 261 -18.06 2.13 -3.80
N ALA A 262 -18.02 1.29 -4.83
CA ALA A 262 -19.19 0.55 -5.32
C ALA A 262 -19.75 -0.42 -4.26
N GLU A 263 -18.86 -1.15 -3.56
CA GLU A 263 -19.24 -2.05 -2.46
C GLU A 263 -19.90 -1.28 -1.30
N MET A 264 -19.32 -0.15 -0.89
CA MET A 264 -19.88 0.70 0.18
C MET A 264 -21.26 1.26 -0.19
N LYS A 265 -21.47 1.68 -1.45
CA LYS A 265 -22.78 2.14 -1.93
C LYS A 265 -23.81 1.02 -1.93
N LEU A 266 -23.43 -0.18 -2.36
CA LEU A 266 -24.33 -1.35 -2.37
C LEU A 266 -24.74 -1.75 -0.96
N GLU A 267 -23.80 -1.77 -0.01
CA GLU A 267 -24.07 -2.08 1.39
C GLU A 267 -24.98 -1.03 2.04
N GLY A 268 -24.70 0.26 1.81
CA GLY A 268 -25.57 1.34 2.27
C GLY A 268 -26.99 1.25 1.73
N ALA A 269 -27.15 0.89 0.45
CA ALA A 269 -28.46 0.67 -0.17
C ALA A 269 -29.22 -0.52 0.46
N ARG A 270 -28.52 -1.63 0.72
CA ARG A 270 -29.12 -2.81 1.38
C ARG A 270 -29.64 -2.47 2.78
N GLN A 271 -28.83 -1.79 3.58
CA GLN A 271 -29.21 -1.38 4.94
C GLN A 271 -30.40 -0.39 4.95
N ALA A 272 -30.50 0.48 3.94
CA ALA A 272 -31.64 1.39 3.80
C ALA A 272 -32.94 0.63 3.51
N VAL A 273 -32.90 -0.37 2.62
CA VAL A 273 -34.07 -1.22 2.30
C VAL A 273 -34.52 -2.02 3.53
N GLU A 274 -33.60 -2.62 4.27
CA GLU A 274 -33.92 -3.40 5.47
C GLU A 274 -34.56 -2.53 6.57
N LYS A 275 -34.09 -1.29 6.75
CA LYS A 275 -34.69 -0.35 7.71
C LYS A 275 -36.13 0.01 7.36
N VAL A 276 -36.44 0.22 6.07
CA VAL A 276 -37.81 0.53 5.61
C VAL A 276 -38.74 -0.67 5.85
N ALA A 277 -38.28 -1.89 5.56
CA ALA A 277 -39.08 -3.09 5.81
C ALA A 277 -39.41 -3.28 7.31
N ILE A 278 -38.47 -2.98 8.20
CA ILE A 278 -38.67 -3.08 9.66
C ILE A 278 -39.60 -1.99 10.20
N THR A 279 -39.63 -0.80 9.59
CA THR A 279 -40.55 0.26 10.00
C THR A 279 -41.98 -0.03 9.57
N ASP A 280 -42.18 -0.59 8.37
CA ASP A 280 -43.51 -0.92 7.85
C ASP A 280 -44.17 -2.07 8.67
N ASP A 281 -43.38 -3.05 9.14
CA ASP A 281 -43.87 -4.15 10.00
C ASP A 281 -44.19 -3.72 11.44
N LYS A 282 -43.74 -2.54 11.89
CA LYS A 282 -44.05 -1.99 13.23
C LYS A 282 -45.24 -1.03 13.24
N GLU A 283 -45.68 -0.59 12.06
CA GLU A 283 -46.85 0.27 11.89
C GLU A 283 -48.11 -0.50 11.44
N ALA A 284 -47.99 -1.80 11.16
CA ALA A 284 -49.08 -2.74 10.87
C ALA A 284 -49.55 -3.50 12.13
#